data_AF-A0A7J4UX60-F1
#
_entry.id   AF-A0A7J4UX60-F1
#
_cell.length_a   1.000
_cell.length_b   1.000
_cell.length_c   1.000
_cell.angle_alpha   90.00
_cell.angle_beta   90.00
_cell.angle_gamma   90.00
#
_symmetry.space_group_name_H-M   'P 1'
#
loop_
_entity.id
_entity.type
_entity.pdbx_description
1 polymer ?
#
loop_
_entity_poly.entity_id
_entity_poly.type
_entity_poly.pdbx_seq_one_letter_code
_entity_poly.pdbx_strand_id
1 'polypeptide(L)' 'MNKDNALVVFQDKKIRRIWHENEWYFSVVDIIEVLTDSPTPRQYWGKVKDREFSQLELSPIWV' A
#
# COMPACT_ATOMS: atom_id res chain seq x y z
N MET A 1 7.34 -21.84 -11.66
CA MET A 1 6.23 -20.97 -11.21
C MET A 1 6.62 -19.54 -11.55
N ASN A 2 5.86 -18.85 -12.40
CA ASN A 2 6.10 -17.42 -12.68
C ASN A 2 6.03 -16.63 -11.38
N LYS A 3 7.06 -15.82 -11.11
CA LYS A 3 7.16 -14.94 -9.93
C LYS A 3 6.01 -13.93 -9.84
N ASP A 4 5.30 -13.75 -10.94
CA ASP A 4 4.28 -12.72 -11.12
C ASP A 4 2.97 -13.02 -10.36
N ASN A 5 2.75 -14.28 -9.95
CA ASN A 5 1.61 -14.70 -9.13
C ASN A 5 2.06 -15.21 -7.75
N ALA A 6 2.97 -14.49 -7.09
CA ALA A 6 3.31 -14.77 -5.70
C ALA A 6 2.07 -14.56 -4.82
N LEU A 7 1.60 -15.64 -4.19
CA LEU A 7 0.50 -15.59 -3.25
C LEU A 7 1.00 -14.83 -2.00
N VAL A 8 0.52 -13.60 -1.82
CA VAL A 8 0.94 -12.75 -0.69
C VAL A 8 0.30 -13.30 0.58
N VAL A 9 1.13 -13.90 1.44
CA VAL A 9 0.72 -14.41 2.75
C VAL A 9 0.89 -13.31 3.79
N PHE A 10 -0.22 -12.79 4.30
CA PHE A 10 -0.24 -11.66 5.24
C PHE A 10 0.08 -12.06 6.70
N GLN A 11 1.01 -12.99 6.92
CA GLN A 11 1.54 -13.40 8.24
C GLN A 11 0.50 -13.51 9.38
N ASP A 12 -0.67 -14.10 9.12
CA ASP A 12 -1.78 -14.23 10.09
C ASP A 12 -2.35 -12.90 10.64
N LYS A 13 -1.96 -11.76 10.06
CA LYS A 13 -2.50 -10.44 10.40
C LYS A 13 -3.88 -10.26 9.77
N LYS A 14 -4.82 -9.78 10.59
CA LYS A 14 -6.19 -9.49 10.13
C LYS A 14 -6.20 -8.21 9.29
N ILE A 15 -6.55 -8.34 8.02
CA ILE A 15 -6.80 -7.22 7.11
C ILE A 15 -8.31 -6.93 7.07
N ARG A 16 -8.69 -5.68 7.31
CA ARG A 16 -10.09 -5.26 7.15
C ARG A 16 -10.49 -5.33 5.68
N ARG A 17 -11.61 -6.00 5.42
CA ARG A 17 -12.21 -6.14 4.10
C ARG A 17 -13.71 -5.92 4.14
N ILE A 18 -14.26 -5.35 3.08
CA ILE A 18 -15.71 -5.21 2.88
C ILE A 18 -16.09 -5.72 1.50
N TRP A 19 -17.27 -6.33 1.38
CA TRP A 19 -17.88 -6.67 0.11
C TRP A 19 -18.78 -5.51 -0.31
N HIS A 20 -18.51 -4.92 -1.47
CA HIS A 20 -19.25 -3.78 -1.99
C HIS A 20 -19.28 -3.84 -3.52
N GLU A 21 -20.43 -3.56 -4.14
CA GLU A 21 -20.59 -3.54 -5.61
C GLU A 21 -20.04 -4.79 -6.34
N ASN A 22 -20.24 -5.98 -5.75
CA ASN A 22 -19.68 -7.25 -6.25
C ASN A 22 -18.15 -7.33 -6.29
N GLU A 23 -17.46 -6.48 -5.53
CA GLU A 23 -16.01 -6.45 -5.41
C GLU A 23 -15.57 -6.48 -3.94
N TRP A 24 -14.36 -7.00 -3.71
CA TRP A 24 -13.71 -6.94 -2.40
C TRP A 24 -12.89 -5.66 -2.28
N TYR A 25 -13.20 -4.86 -1.26
CA TYR A 25 -12.38 -3.72 -0.87
C TYR A 25 -11.57 -4.09 0.36
N PHE A 26 -10.31 -3.69 0.37
CA PHE A 26 -9.37 -3.96 1.45
C PHE A 26 -8.84 -2.65 2.03
N SER A 27 -8.49 -2.65 3.32
CA SER A 27 -7.84 -1.49 3.92
C SER A 27 -6.38 -1.40 3.48
N VAL A 28 -6.07 -0.36 2.69
CA VAL A 28 -4.70 -0.05 2.26
C VAL A 28 -3.75 0.15 3.47
N VAL A 29 -4.24 0.75 4.54
CA VAL A 29 -3.44 0.99 5.76
C VAL A 29 -3.01 -0.34 6.41
N ASP A 30 -3.92 -1.31 6.49
CA ASP A 30 -3.62 -2.62 7.09
C ASP A 30 -2.62 -3.39 6.22
N ILE A 31 -2.74 -3.28 4.89
CA ILE A 31 -1.76 -3.86 3.95
C ILE A 31 -0.37 -3.25 4.16
N ILE A 32 -0.29 -1.92 4.28
CA ILE A 32 0.98 -1.23 4.54
C ILE A 32 1.58 -1.70 5.87
N GLU A 33 0.78 -1.81 6.93
CA GLU A 33 1.24 -2.30 8.23
C GLU A 33 1.86 -3.69 8.11
N VAL A 34 1.19 -4.62 7.43
CA VAL A 34 1.68 -6.01 7.28
C VAL A 34 2.94 -6.10 6.42
N LEU A 35 3.06 -5.25 5.39
CA LEU A 35 4.18 -5.31 4.46
C LEU A 35 5.42 -4.56 4.96
N THR A 36 5.25 -3.56 5.82
CA THR A 36 6.33 -2.67 6.26
C THR A 36 6.68 -2.79 7.74
N ASP A 37 5.85 -3.48 8.53
CA ASP A 37 5.91 -3.49 10.00
C ASP A 37 6.01 -2.08 10.61
N SER A 38 5.51 -1.07 9.89
CA SER A 38 5.60 0.32 10.32
C SER A 38 4.74 0.55 11.57
N PRO A 39 5.26 1.25 12.60
CA PRO A 39 4.46 1.65 13.75
C PRO A 39 3.43 2.75 13.39
N THR A 40 3.60 3.42 12.24
CA THR A 40 2.73 4.51 11.78
C THR A 40 2.28 4.32 10.32
N PRO A 41 1.55 3.24 9.99
CA PRO A 41 1.23 2.87 8.60
C PRO A 41 0.37 3.92 7.88
N ARG A 42 -0.43 4.71 8.61
CA ARG A 42 -1.18 5.85 8.04
C ARG A 42 -0.28 6.98 7.56
N GLN A 43 0.79 7.29 8.30
CA GLN A 43 1.75 8.32 7.89
C GLN A 43 2.56 7.84 6.68
N TYR A 44 2.93 6.56 6.67
CA TYR A 44 3.55 5.93 5.51
C TYR A 44 2.66 6.06 4.26
N TRP A 45 1.37 5.74 4.38
CA TRP A 45 0.41 5.94 3.28
C TRP A 45 0.33 7.40 2.83
N GLY A 46 0.35 8.36 3.75
CA GLY A 46 0.44 9.79 3.43
C GLY A 46 1.62 10.10 2.52
N LYS A 47 2.83 9.69 2.92
CA LYS A 47 4.06 9.89 2.12
C LYS A 47 4.03 9.21 0.77
N VAL A 48 3.47 7.99 0.68
CA VAL A 48 3.29 7.31 -0.60
C VAL A 48 2.38 8.14 -1.51
N LYS A 49 1.28 8.68 -0.97
CA LYS A 49 0.40 9.50 -1.80
C LYS A 49 1.07 10.78 -2.27
N ASP A 50 1.82 11.44 -1.40
CA ASP A 50 2.54 12.67 -1.73
C ASP A 50 3.61 12.41 -2.81
N ARG A 51 4.23 11.23 -2.83
CA ARG A 51 5.26 10.84 -3.81
C ARG A 51 4.69 10.37 -5.15
N GLU A 52 3.65 9.54 -5.12
CA GLU A 52 3.16 8.81 -6.31
C GLU A 52 1.95 9.47 -6.98
N PHE A 53 1.15 10.25 -6.24
CA PHE A 53 -0.05 10.92 -6.78
C PHE A 53 0.10 12.44 -6.93
N SER A 54 1.18 13.03 -6.41
CA SER A 54 1.63 14.32 -6.95
C SER A 54 2.03 14.09 -8.40
N GLN A 55 1.55 14.94 -9.31
CA GLN A 55 2.07 14.95 -10.69
C GLN A 55 3.58 14.96 -10.58
N LEU A 56 4.26 14.07 -11.33
CA LEU A 56 5.71 14.03 -11.43
C LEU A 56 6.16 15.35 -12.07
N GLU A 57 6.15 16.44 -11.31
CA GLU A 57 7.05 17.55 -11.57
C GLU A 57 8.41 16.95 -11.31
N LEU A 58 9.07 16.56 -12.40
CA LEU A 58 10.49 16.26 -12.43
C LEU A 58 11.19 17.40 -11.70
N SER A 59 11.45 17.22 -10.41
CA SER A 59 12.17 18.21 -9.61
C SER A 59 13.46 18.49 -10.35
N PRO A 60 13.79 19.77 -10.62
CA PRO A 60 15.05 20.10 -11.22
C PRO A 60 16.12 19.58 -10.26
N ILE A 61 17.02 18.79 -10.82
CA ILE A 61 18.25 18.37 -10.16
C ILE A 61 18.89 19.64 -9.57
N TRP A 62 19.10 19.68 -8.26
CA TRP A 62 19.88 20.75 -7.64
C TRP A 62 21.34 20.63 -8.13
N VAL A 63 21.72 21.51 -9.05
CA VAL A 63 23.09 22.02 -9.16
C VAL A 63 23.34 22.96 -7.98
#